data_AF-A0A182E6I7-F1
#
_entry.id   AF-A0A182E6I7-F1
#
_cell.length_a   1.000
_cell.length_b   1.000
_cell.length_c   1.000
_cell.angle_alpha   90.00
_cell.angle_beta   90.00
_cell.angle_gamma   90.00
#
_symmetry.space_group_name_H-M   'P 1'
#
loop_
_entity.id
_entity.type
_entity.pdbx_description
1 polymer ?
#
loop_
_entity_poly.entity_id
_entity_poly.type
_entity_poly.pdbx_seq_one_letter_code
_entity_poly.pdbx_strand_id
1 'polypeptide(L)'
;MVRCWRGTLKQPFGIKLFWNIHHAHQQFLNKTVLVVNNDVTSAFHLLNRLMNNEGLLDILRKTRYYRKPYMQRNELSREISKAIINEDMRRKIQFLMRKNRPDPYPGQMTT
;
A
#
# COMPACT_ATOMS: atom_id res chain seq x y z
N MET A 1 2.29 24.84 43.99
CA MET A 1 2.55 25.17 42.56
C MET A 1 3.39 24.06 41.95
N VAL A 2 2.77 23.17 41.19
CA VAL A 2 3.50 22.05 40.54
C VAL A 2 4.19 22.61 39.30
N ARG A 3 5.52 22.61 39.27
CA ARG A 3 6.31 22.97 38.08
C ARG A 3 5.96 21.98 36.96
N CYS A 4 5.10 22.38 36.04
CA CYS A 4 4.89 21.62 34.80
C CYS A 4 6.14 21.78 33.92
N TRP A 5 6.85 20.68 33.72
CA TRP A 5 8.01 20.62 32.85
C TRP A 5 7.59 20.93 31.40
N ARG A 6 8.05 22.06 30.84
CA ARG A 6 7.75 22.51 29.47
C ARG A 6 8.67 21.88 28.42
N GLY A 7 9.11 20.64 28.61
CA GLY A 7 9.96 19.98 27.63
C GLY A 7 9.12 19.45 26.47
N THR A 8 9.40 19.92 25.25
CA THR A 8 8.81 19.38 24.03
C THR A 8 9.36 17.97 23.80
N LEU A 9 8.51 16.94 23.86
CA LEU A 9 8.85 15.62 23.32
C LEU A 9 9.15 15.79 21.82
N LYS A 10 10.42 15.65 21.42
CA LYS A 10 10.81 15.69 20.01
C LYS A 10 10.59 14.31 19.40
N GLN A 11 9.72 14.22 18.39
CA GLN A 11 9.77 13.10 17.44
C GLN A 11 11.12 13.11 16.70
N PRO A 12 11.59 11.97 16.16
CA PRO A 12 12.87 11.88 15.44
C PRO A 12 12.96 12.81 14.20
N PHE A 13 11.84 13.41 13.77
CA PHE A 13 11.75 14.31 12.60
C PHE A 13 11.58 15.80 12.95
N GLY A 14 11.85 16.23 14.19
CA GLY A 14 12.16 17.64 14.48
C GLY A 14 10.99 18.63 14.62
N ILE A 15 9.73 18.19 14.57
CA ILE A 15 8.58 19.07 14.84
C ILE A 15 8.35 19.16 16.35
N LYS A 16 8.26 20.39 16.89
CA LYS A 16 7.92 20.63 18.30
C LYS A 16 6.43 20.30 18.50
N LEU A 17 6.14 19.15 19.12
CA LEU A 17 4.76 18.81 19.51
C LEU A 17 4.39 19.70 20.71
N PHE A 18 3.37 20.54 20.56
CA PHE A 18 2.77 21.28 21.67
C PHE A 18 1.89 20.37 22.53
N TRP A 19 1.68 20.76 23.79
CA TRP A 19 0.85 20.02 24.73
C TRP A 19 -0.59 19.88 24.19
N ASN A 20 -1.19 18.69 24.29
CA ASN A 20 -2.50 18.31 23.73
C ASN A 20 -2.60 18.03 22.22
N ILE A 21 -1.51 17.90 21.45
CA ILE A 21 -1.59 17.48 20.03
C ILE A 21 -2.24 16.10 19.84
N HIS A 22 -2.20 15.23 20.84
CA HIS A 22 -2.81 13.91 20.76
C HIS A 22 -4.34 13.95 20.55
N HIS A 23 -4.98 15.10 20.78
CA HIS A 23 -6.40 15.36 20.46
C HIS A 23 -6.60 16.24 19.21
N ALA A 24 -5.56 16.51 18.42
CA ALA A 24 -5.67 17.37 17.25
C ALA A 24 -6.54 16.75 16.13
N HIS A 25 -6.56 15.42 16.05
CA HIS A 25 -7.40 14.70 15.10
C HIS A 25 -8.64 14.13 15.78
N GLN A 26 -9.77 14.22 15.09
CA GLN A 26 -11.03 13.62 15.53
C GLN A 26 -10.89 12.10 15.61
N GLN A 27 -11.32 11.53 16.73
CA GLN A 27 -11.33 10.07 16.91
C GLN A 27 -12.38 9.43 16.00
N PHE A 28 -12.15 8.18 15.62
CA PHE A 28 -13.06 7.35 14.82
C PHE A 28 -13.43 7.89 13.42
N LEU A 29 -12.71 8.90 12.92
CA LEU A 29 -12.92 9.44 11.58
C LEU A 29 -12.06 8.70 10.54
N ASN A 30 -10.79 8.45 10.86
CA ASN A 30 -9.85 7.80 9.95
C ASN A 30 -9.81 6.28 10.16
N LYS A 31 -9.76 5.51 9.07
CA LYS A 31 -9.64 4.03 9.05
C LYS A 31 -10.72 3.30 9.86
N THR A 32 -11.90 3.89 9.94
CA THR A 32 -13.08 3.28 10.56
C THR A 32 -14.02 2.72 9.50
N VAL A 33 -14.64 1.59 9.83
CA VAL A 33 -15.62 0.91 8.97
C VAL A 33 -16.82 0.57 9.84
N LEU A 34 -18.02 0.95 9.37
CA LEU A 34 -19.27 0.62 10.03
C LEU A 34 -19.68 -0.81 9.68
N VAL A 35 -20.16 -1.54 10.67
CA VAL A 35 -20.66 -2.91 10.50
C VAL A 35 -22.14 -2.86 10.13
N VAL A 36 -22.51 -3.53 9.05
CA VAL A 36 -23.91 -3.64 8.58
C VAL A 36 -24.42 -5.04 8.91
N ASN A 37 -25.68 -5.14 9.36
CA ASN A 37 -26.35 -6.42 9.65
C ASN A 37 -25.59 -7.36 10.60
N ASN A 38 -24.79 -6.79 11.52
CA ASN A 38 -23.92 -7.53 12.44
C ASN A 38 -22.89 -8.46 11.73
N ASP A 39 -22.61 -8.25 10.45
CA ASP A 39 -21.58 -9.01 9.74
C ASP A 39 -20.20 -8.37 9.93
N VAL A 40 -19.55 -8.77 11.02
CA VAL A 40 -18.22 -8.30 11.39
C VAL A 40 -17.15 -8.79 10.41
N THR A 41 -17.36 -9.97 9.80
CA THR A 41 -16.35 -10.61 8.95
C THR A 41 -16.13 -9.83 7.66
N SER A 42 -17.22 -9.45 6.97
CA SER A 42 -17.13 -8.64 5.75
C SER A 42 -16.56 -7.25 6.02
N ALA A 43 -16.97 -6.61 7.13
CA ALA A 43 -16.43 -5.32 7.55
C ALA A 43 -14.92 -5.38 7.80
N PHE A 44 -14.43 -6.45 8.43
CA PHE A 44 -13.00 -6.65 8.66
C PHE A 44 -12.23 -6.90 7.35
N HIS A 45 -12.77 -7.70 6.43
CA HIS A 45 -12.17 -7.89 5.10
C HIS A 45 -12.10 -6.58 4.32
N LEU A 46 -13.15 -5.76 4.37
CA LEU A 46 -13.17 -4.43 3.76
C LEU A 46 -12.07 -3.55 4.36
N LEU A 47 -11.99 -3.47 5.69
CA LEU A 47 -10.96 -2.69 6.37
C LEU A 47 -9.54 -3.14 5.95
N ASN A 48 -9.28 -4.44 5.95
CA ASN A 48 -7.98 -4.99 5.55
C ASN A 48 -7.66 -4.67 4.08
N ARG A 49 -8.64 -4.74 3.18
CA ARG A 49 -8.45 -4.35 1.77
C ARG A 49 -8.10 -2.86 1.63
N LEU A 50 -8.81 -1.98 2.34
CA LEU A 50 -8.53 -0.54 2.33
C LEU A 50 -7.12 -0.24 2.86
N MET A 51 -6.74 -0.85 3.98
CA MET A 51 -5.39 -0.70 4.56
C MET A 51 -4.27 -1.23 3.64
N ASN A 52 -4.52 -2.32 2.91
CA ASN A 52 -3.57 -2.86 1.93
C ASN A 52 -3.46 -1.94 0.70
N ASN A 53 -4.58 -1.39 0.20
CA ASN A 53 -4.56 -0.47 -0.93
C ASN A 53 -3.81 0.84 -0.61
N GLU A 54 -3.89 1.33 0.63
CA GLU A 54 -3.08 2.45 1.11
C GLU A 54 -1.59 2.09 1.30
N GLY A 55 -1.23 0.82 1.25
CA GLY A 55 0.13 0.33 1.51
C GLY A 55 0.53 0.36 2.99
N LEU A 56 -0.40 0.58 3.93
CA LEU A 56 -0.09 0.76 5.34
C LEU A 56 0.51 -0.50 5.98
N LEU A 57 0.00 -1.68 5.60
CA LEU A 57 0.55 -2.95 6.08
C LEU A 57 1.97 -3.18 5.59
N ASP A 58 2.31 -2.72 4.39
CA ASP A 58 3.66 -2.86 3.83
C ASP A 58 4.63 -1.88 4.49
N ILE A 59 4.18 -0.65 4.77
CA ILE A 59 4.94 0.31 5.58
C ILE A 59 5.25 -0.33 6.94
N LEU A 60 4.24 -0.83 7.66
CA LEU A 60 4.42 -1.43 8.98
C LEU A 60 5.43 -2.60 8.96
N ARG A 61 5.36 -3.46 7.93
CA ARG A 61 6.31 -4.57 7.75
C ARG A 61 7.72 -4.08 7.48
N LYS A 62 7.88 -3.08 6.59
CA LYS A 62 9.18 -2.51 6.21
C LYS A 62 9.81 -1.68 7.33
N THR A 63 9.03 -1.02 8.17
CA THR A 63 9.52 -0.18 9.28
C THR A 63 9.79 -0.93 10.57
N ARG A 64 9.50 -2.25 10.64
CA ARG A 64 9.76 -3.06 11.84
C ARG A 64 11.23 -3.02 12.27
N TYR A 65 12.15 -2.96 11.30
CA TYR A 65 13.59 -2.87 11.54
C TYR A 65 14.18 -1.72 10.75
N TYR A 66 15.26 -1.13 11.29
CA TYR A 66 16.00 -0.10 10.56
C TYR A 66 16.60 -0.68 9.27
N ARG A 67 16.44 0.07 8.19
CA ARG A 67 16.99 -0.26 6.89
C ARG A 67 17.91 0.85 6.41
N LYS A 68 19.12 0.47 5.98
CA LYS A 68 20.09 1.43 5.44
C LYS A 68 19.53 2.10 4.17
N PRO A 69 19.84 3.39 3.90
CA PRO A 69 19.26 4.13 2.77
C PRO A 69 19.51 3.49 1.40
N TYR A 70 20.68 2.89 1.17
CA TYR A 70 20.96 2.22 -0.10
C TYR A 70 20.10 0.96 -0.31
N MET A 71 19.76 0.24 0.76
CA MET A 71 18.90 -0.94 0.67
C MET A 71 17.47 -0.54 0.29
N GLN A 72 16.97 0.58 0.82
CA GLN A 72 15.66 1.14 0.47
C GLN A 72 15.62 1.56 -1.00
N ARG A 73 16.64 2.32 -1.46
CA ARG A 73 16.76 2.74 -2.87
C ARG A 73 16.80 1.55 -3.82
N ASN A 74 17.57 0.51 -3.49
CA ASN A 74 17.70 -0.68 -4.33
C ASN A 74 16.40 -1.49 -4.41
N GLU A 75 15.60 -1.54 -3.35
CA GLU A 75 14.28 -2.18 -3.42
C GLU A 75 13.30 -1.35 -4.23
N LEU A 76 13.23 -0.04 -3.98
CA LEU A 76 12.35 0.85 -4.76
C LEU A 76 12.63 0.73 -6.26
N SER A 77 13.90 0.72 -6.66
CA SER A 77 14.28 0.52 -8.06
C SER A 77 13.78 -0.82 -8.62
N ARG A 78 13.90 -1.92 -7.86
CA ARG A 78 13.38 -3.24 -8.29
C ARG A 78 11.86 -3.27 -8.36
N GLU A 79 11.18 -2.64 -7.42
CA GLU A 79 9.71 -2.55 -7.38
C GLU A 79 9.19 -1.78 -8.60
N ILE A 80 9.82 -0.65 -8.94
CA ILE A 80 9.47 0.15 -10.12
C ILE A 80 9.71 -0.64 -11.40
N SER A 81 10.88 -1.26 -11.58
CA SER A 81 11.18 -2.06 -12.76
C SER A 81 10.20 -3.23 -12.93
N LYS A 82 9.85 -3.89 -11.82
CA LYS A 82 8.85 -4.97 -11.81
C LYS A 82 7.46 -4.45 -12.20
N ALA A 83 7.07 -3.28 -11.70
CA ALA A 83 5.78 -2.67 -12.04
C ALA A 83 5.68 -2.37 -13.55
N ILE A 84 6.71 -1.73 -14.12
CA ILE A 84 6.78 -1.42 -15.55
C ILE A 84 6.68 -2.70 -16.40
N ILE A 85 7.46 -3.74 -16.07
CA ILE A 85 7.43 -5.01 -16.80
C ILE A 85 6.03 -5.65 -16.73
N ASN A 86 5.41 -5.67 -15.55
CA ASN A 86 4.07 -6.25 -15.39
C ASN A 86 3.00 -5.48 -16.18
N GLU A 87 3.11 -4.15 -16.19
CA GLU A 87 2.22 -3.25 -16.91
C GLU A 87 2.30 -3.49 -18.43
N ASP A 88 3.51 -3.53 -18.97
CA ASP A 88 3.75 -3.76 -20.40
C ASP A 88 3.42 -5.19 -20.83
N MET A 89 3.75 -6.19 -20.01
CA MET A 89 3.36 -7.57 -20.26
C MET A 89 1.83 -7.72 -20.29
N ARG A 90 1.10 -7.06 -19.37
CA ARG A 90 -0.36 -7.06 -19.36
C ARG A 90 -0.93 -6.42 -20.63
N ARG A 91 -0.36 -5.30 -21.09
CA ARG A 91 -0.75 -4.66 -22.37
C ARG A 91 -0.50 -5.58 -23.56
N LYS A 92 0.67 -6.20 -23.61
CA LYS A 92 1.05 -7.13 -24.68
C LYS A 92 0.10 -8.33 -24.73
N ILE A 93 -0.20 -8.93 -23.57
CA ILE A 93 -1.16 -10.04 -23.49
C ILE A 93 -2.50 -9.58 -24.02
N GLN A 94 -3.06 -8.49 -23.51
CA GLN A 94 -4.36 -7.98 -23.97
C GLN A 94 -4.39 -7.72 -25.49
N PHE A 95 -3.30 -7.22 -26.05
CA PHE A 95 -3.16 -7.04 -27.49
C PHE A 95 -3.11 -8.37 -28.26
N LEU A 96 -2.39 -9.38 -27.77
CA LEU A 96 -2.27 -10.69 -28.41
C LEU A 96 -3.52 -11.54 -28.24
N MET A 97 -4.29 -11.36 -27.16
CA MET A 97 -5.53 -12.10 -26.89
C MET A 97 -6.54 -11.99 -28.03
N ARG A 98 -6.53 -10.90 -28.81
CA ARG A 98 -7.36 -10.76 -30.02
C ARG A 98 -7.09 -11.84 -31.09
N LYS A 99 -5.89 -12.43 -31.09
CA LYS A 99 -5.46 -13.47 -32.03
C LYS A 99 -5.56 -14.87 -31.44
N ASN A 100 -6.01 -15.03 -30.19
CA ASN A 100 -6.29 -16.32 -29.58
C ASN A 100 -7.64 -16.88 -30.09
N ARG A 101 -7.75 -17.03 -31.40
CA ARG A 101 -8.89 -17.64 -32.11
C ARG A 101 -8.41 -18.94 -32.76
N PRO A 102 -9.31 -19.89 -33.05
CA PRO A 102 -8.96 -21.06 -33.84
C PRO A 102 -8.29 -20.66 -35.15
N ASP A 103 -7.35 -21.48 -35.61
CA ASP A 103 -6.63 -21.23 -36.86
C ASP A 103 -7.64 -21.12 -38.02
N PRO A 104 -7.67 -19.99 -38.76
CA PRO A 104 -8.54 -19.85 -39.92
C PRO A 104 -8.19 -20.80 -41.08
N TYR A 105 -6.99 -21.38 -41.13
CA TYR A 105 -6.56 -22.23 -42.26
C TYR A 105 -6.14 -23.64 -41.82
N PRO A 106 -7.07 -24.45 -41.31
CA PRO A 106 -6.78 -25.82 -40.91
C PRO A 106 -6.34 -26.64 -42.15
N GLY A 107 -5.12 -27.19 -42.11
CA GLY A 107 -4.60 -28.09 -43.14
C GLY A 107 -3.57 -27.50 -44.11
N GLN A 108 -3.12 -26.25 -43.93
CA GLN A 108 -1.92 -25.79 -44.64
C GLN A 108 -0.68 -26.53 -44.12
N MET A 109 -0.06 -27.34 -44.98
CA MET A 109 1.28 -27.88 -44.74
C MET A 109 2.29 -26.76 -44.95
N THR A 110 2.52 -25.96 -43.91
CA THR A 110 3.65 -25.02 -43.90
C THR A 110 4.93 -25.83 -43.65
N THR A 111 5.80 -25.89 -44.67
CA THR A 111 7.14 -26.50 -44.67
C THR A 111 8.01 -26.04 -43.50
#